data_AF-A0A7C1ELL0-F1
#
_entry.id   AF-A0A7C1ELL0-F1
#
_cell.length_a   1.000
_cell.length_b   1.000
_cell.length_c   1.000
_cell.angle_alpha   90.00
_cell.angle_beta   90.00
_cell.angle_gamma   90.00
#
_symmetry.space_group_name_H-M   'P 1'
#
loop_
_entity.id
_entity.type
_entity.pdbx_description
1 polymer ?
#
loop_
_entity_poly.entity_id
_entity_poly.type
_entity_poly.pdbx_seq_one_letter_code
_entity_poly.pdbx_strand_id
1 'polypeptide(L)'
;MGILEGSIKESNYENIDVICPHCNQEIRYNRASDLKEVKPISGKNVNCLRPECGQQFRIVGDLANPAFEMLIYDCYKLREEKRYCNCILNFTQAFEIFFSNFLKANLLFKPFAQDRDITKLNEVAKLLYDTTKEYTYKPLRNLFFNRVLTAQELTSLNEAIPIIQNFTTLRRTPPTDEAINLYPDSKIKEILKRLKSSEIAEIRNKVVHKSAYRPTLEEVESAFKETKDILYSLGHLLHVRYDNVHWYLMI
;
A
#
# COMPACT_ATOMS: atom_id res chain seq x y z
N MET A 1 -20.18 31.92 11.72
CA MET A 1 -18.96 31.55 12.48
C MET A 1 -18.29 30.40 11.74
N GLY A 2 -17.01 30.51 11.41
CA GLY A 2 -16.27 29.46 10.74
C GLY A 2 -15.97 28.28 11.68
N ILE A 3 -15.88 27.07 11.13
CA ILE A 3 -15.42 25.88 11.87
C ILE A 3 -13.92 26.06 12.16
N LEU A 4 -13.49 25.89 13.41
CA LEU A 4 -12.08 25.96 13.78
C LEU A 4 -11.30 24.79 13.18
N GLU A 5 -10.01 25.01 12.91
CA GLU A 5 -9.12 24.01 12.35
C GLU A 5 -8.26 23.39 13.46
N GLY A 6 -8.15 22.06 13.46
CA GLY A 6 -7.25 21.30 14.32
C GLY A 6 -5.94 21.01 13.61
N SER A 7 -4.82 21.24 14.31
CA SER A 7 -3.48 20.98 13.77
C SER A 7 -3.11 19.51 13.95
N ILE A 8 -2.77 18.84 12.85
CA ILE A 8 -2.18 17.50 12.90
C ILE A 8 -0.79 17.59 13.51
N LYS A 9 -0.53 16.79 14.53
CA LYS A 9 0.78 16.62 15.15
C LYS A 9 1.54 15.46 14.50
N GLU A 10 0.85 14.35 14.29
CA GLU A 10 1.40 13.15 13.67
C GLU A 10 0.30 12.47 12.84
N SER A 11 0.66 11.92 11.69
CA SER A 11 -0.23 11.13 10.84
C SER A 11 0.52 9.93 10.30
N ASN A 12 0.01 8.74 10.59
CA ASN A 12 0.59 7.46 10.19
C ASN A 12 -0.45 6.58 9.47
N TYR A 13 -0.04 5.37 9.09
CA TYR A 13 -0.89 4.43 8.34
C TYR A 13 -2.21 4.12 9.07
N GLU A 14 -2.20 4.06 10.40
CA GLU A 14 -3.34 3.60 11.21
C GLU A 14 -4.10 4.74 11.88
N ASN A 15 -3.39 5.79 12.30
CA ASN A 15 -3.87 6.80 13.22
C ASN A 15 -3.50 8.23 12.79
N ILE A 16 -4.26 9.19 13.30
CA ILE A 16 -3.99 10.63 13.17
C ILE A 16 -4.09 11.25 14.57
N ASP A 17 -3.01 11.90 14.99
CA ASP A 17 -2.92 12.64 16.24
C ASP A 17 -3.12 14.13 15.97
N VAL A 18 -4.16 14.70 16.57
CA VAL A 18 -4.58 16.09 16.34
C VAL A 18 -4.74 16.83 17.67
N ILE A 19 -4.36 18.10 17.69
CA ILE A 19 -4.67 18.99 18.82
C ILE A 19 -6.05 19.62 18.57
N CYS A 20 -7.00 19.36 19.47
CA CYS A 20 -8.34 19.95 19.37
C CYS A 20 -8.28 21.47 19.62
N PRO A 21 -8.80 22.31 18.72
CA PRO A 21 -8.72 23.76 18.86
C PRO A 21 -9.62 24.32 19.97
N HIS A 22 -10.54 23.52 20.50
CA HIS A 22 -11.50 23.96 21.53
C HIS A 22 -11.02 23.69 22.95
N CYS A 23 -10.42 22.52 23.21
CA CYS A 23 -9.94 22.14 24.54
C CYS A 23 -8.40 22.02 24.63
N ASN A 24 -7.69 22.25 23.52
CA ASN A 24 -6.23 22.17 23.40
C ASN A 24 -5.64 20.82 23.82
N GLN A 25 -6.45 19.77 23.76
CA GLN A 25 -6.04 18.41 24.10
C GLN A 25 -5.65 17.63 22.85
N GLU A 26 -4.62 16.78 23.00
CA GLU A 26 -4.26 15.80 21.98
C GLU A 26 -5.29 14.68 21.94
N ILE A 27 -5.69 14.32 20.71
CA ILE A 27 -6.66 13.28 20.40
C ILE A 27 -6.05 12.41 19.31
N ARG A 28 -6.01 11.10 19.58
CA ARG A 28 -5.69 10.10 18.57
C ARG A 28 -6.99 9.58 17.97
N TYR A 29 -7.10 9.69 16.65
CA TYR A 29 -8.16 9.06 15.87
C TYR A 29 -7.61 7.85 15.14
N ASN A 30 -8.26 6.70 15.28
CA ASN A 30 -8.05 5.60 14.37
C ASN A 30 -8.78 5.88 13.04
N ARG A 31 -8.07 5.68 11.92
CA ARG A 31 -8.60 5.92 10.58
C ARG A 31 -9.84 5.06 10.28
N ALA A 32 -9.81 3.78 10.67
CA ALA A 32 -10.87 2.84 10.35
C ALA A 32 -12.07 2.94 11.31
N SER A 33 -11.85 2.91 12.63
CA SER A 33 -12.95 2.86 13.61
C SER A 33 -13.58 4.22 13.88
N ASP A 34 -12.75 5.25 14.05
CA ASP A 34 -13.22 6.55 14.53
C ASP A 34 -13.61 7.44 13.34
N LEU A 35 -12.76 7.44 12.30
CA LEU A 35 -12.95 8.29 11.13
C LEU A 35 -13.73 7.60 10.01
N LYS A 36 -13.80 6.26 10.02
CA LYS A 36 -14.40 5.43 8.96
C LYS A 36 -13.84 5.77 7.58
N GLU A 37 -12.56 6.12 7.52
CA GLU A 37 -11.88 6.53 6.30
C GLU A 37 -10.39 6.16 6.38
N VAL A 38 -9.92 5.40 5.40
CA VAL A 38 -8.53 4.93 5.30
C VAL A 38 -7.71 5.76 4.30
N LYS A 39 -8.37 6.64 3.55
CA LYS A 39 -7.72 7.62 2.65
C LYS A 39 -7.35 8.90 3.40
N PRO A 40 -6.59 9.81 2.77
CA PRO A 40 -6.27 11.11 3.35
C PRO A 40 -7.55 11.91 3.69
N ILE A 41 -7.62 12.48 4.89
CA ILE A 41 -8.82 13.15 5.41
C ILE A 41 -8.70 14.67 5.54
N SER A 42 -7.71 15.27 4.88
CA SER A 42 -7.54 16.73 4.90
C SER A 42 -8.83 17.42 4.46
N GLY A 43 -9.32 18.35 5.28
CA GLY A 43 -10.58 19.05 5.09
C GLY A 43 -11.81 18.37 5.68
N LYS A 44 -11.68 17.23 6.37
CA LYS A 44 -12.80 16.52 7.02
C LYS A 44 -13.15 17.15 8.37
N ASN A 45 -14.45 17.29 8.64
CA ASN A 45 -14.94 17.69 9.96
C ASN A 45 -15.04 16.46 10.87
N VAL A 46 -14.53 16.59 12.09
CA VAL A 46 -14.55 15.54 13.12
C VAL A 46 -14.98 16.14 14.44
N ASN A 47 -15.46 15.30 15.35
CA ASN A 47 -15.78 15.70 16.72
C ASN A 47 -14.63 15.33 17.63
N CYS A 48 -14.34 16.19 18.61
CA CYS A 48 -13.43 15.87 19.71
C CYS A 48 -13.93 14.60 20.45
N LEU A 49 -13.08 13.57 20.55
CA LEU A 49 -13.45 12.31 21.22
C LEU A 49 -13.54 12.43 22.75
N ARG A 50 -13.10 13.56 23.32
CA ARG A 50 -13.20 13.78 24.77
C ARG A 50 -14.63 14.13 25.17
N PRO A 51 -15.24 13.42 26.13
CA PRO A 51 -16.62 13.66 26.56
C PRO A 51 -16.89 15.09 27.03
N GLU A 52 -15.92 15.75 27.65
CA GLU A 52 -16.09 17.10 28.20
C GLU A 52 -16.08 18.19 27.13
N CYS A 53 -15.55 17.88 25.94
CA CYS A 53 -15.45 18.84 24.84
C CYS A 53 -16.49 18.54 23.77
N GLY A 54 -16.42 17.37 23.11
CA GLY A 54 -17.36 16.96 22.05
C GLY A 54 -17.46 17.88 20.82
N GLN A 55 -16.79 19.03 20.82
CA GLN A 55 -16.93 20.07 19.80
C GLN A 55 -16.39 19.61 18.45
N GLN A 56 -17.06 20.05 17.39
CA GLN A 56 -16.63 19.78 16.01
C GLN A 56 -15.51 20.73 15.59
N PHE A 57 -14.53 20.20 14.86
CA PHE A 57 -13.49 20.98 14.21
C PHE A 57 -13.08 20.32 12.89
N ARG A 58 -12.33 21.04 12.06
CA ARG A 58 -11.85 20.57 10.77
C ARG A 58 -10.40 20.11 10.86
N ILE A 59 -10.10 18.90 10.37
CA ILE A 59 -8.72 18.43 10.25
C ILE A 59 -8.12 18.98 8.96
N VAL A 60 -6.90 19.52 9.03
CA VAL A 60 -6.14 20.02 7.88
C VAL A 60 -4.73 19.42 7.88
N GLY A 61 -4.17 19.18 6.69
CA GLY A 61 -2.76 18.79 6.53
C GLY A 61 -2.47 17.29 6.55
N ASP A 62 -3.47 16.41 6.39
CA ASP A 62 -3.23 14.96 6.33
C ASP A 62 -2.44 14.57 5.07
N LEU A 63 -1.53 13.61 5.21
CA LEU A 63 -0.61 13.20 4.14
C LEU A 63 -1.35 12.45 3.02
N ALA A 64 -1.06 12.80 1.78
CA ALA A 64 -1.64 12.20 0.58
C ALA A 64 -0.82 11.03 0.00
N ASN A 65 -0.08 10.32 0.84
CA ASN A 65 0.81 9.24 0.41
C ASN A 65 0.05 7.93 0.18
N PRO A 66 0.50 7.06 -0.76
CA PRO A 66 -0.01 5.70 -0.87
C PRO A 66 0.21 4.90 0.41
N ALA A 67 -0.70 3.97 0.69
CA ALA A 67 -0.67 3.12 1.87
C ALA A 67 0.67 2.39 2.08
N PHE A 68 1.31 1.87 1.02
CA PHE A 68 2.61 1.20 1.15
C PHE A 68 3.73 2.15 1.57
N GLU A 69 3.68 3.43 1.18
CA GLU A 69 4.67 4.42 1.60
C GLU A 69 4.46 4.83 3.05
N MET A 70 3.21 4.99 3.48
CA MET A 70 2.88 5.29 4.88
C MET A 70 3.44 4.21 5.81
N LEU A 71 3.28 2.93 5.46
CA LEU A 71 3.86 1.82 6.23
C LEU A 71 5.39 1.92 6.37
N ILE A 72 6.08 2.37 5.33
CA ILE A 72 7.54 2.59 5.35
C ILE A 72 7.90 3.79 6.23
N TYR A 73 7.12 4.88 6.16
CA TYR A 73 7.35 6.08 6.96
C TYR A 73 7.13 5.85 8.45
N ASP A 74 6.15 5.02 8.82
CA ASP A 74 5.93 4.59 10.21
C ASP A 74 7.18 3.95 10.82
N CYS A 75 8.03 3.34 10.00
CA CYS A 75 9.27 2.72 10.45
C CYS A 75 10.33 3.73 10.94
N TYR A 76 10.24 5.03 10.63
CA TYR A 76 11.16 6.02 11.23
C TYR A 76 10.99 6.05 12.75
N LYS A 77 9.75 6.25 13.23
CA LYS A 77 9.43 6.26 14.65
C LYS A 77 9.64 4.91 15.31
N LEU A 78 9.24 3.81 14.64
CA LEU A 78 9.46 2.46 15.18
C LEU A 78 10.97 2.15 15.37
N ARG A 79 11.85 2.67 14.51
CA ARG A 79 13.30 2.52 14.66
C ARG A 79 13.83 3.30 15.87
N GLU A 80 13.39 4.55 16.05
CA GLU A 80 13.74 5.38 17.21
C GLU A 80 13.31 4.71 18.52
N GLU A 81 12.12 4.12 18.54
CA GLU A 81 11.56 3.36 19.67
C GLU A 81 12.15 1.95 19.82
N LYS A 82 13.10 1.54 18.95
CA LYS A 82 13.70 0.19 18.91
C LYS A 82 12.70 -0.96 18.72
N ARG A 83 11.57 -0.69 18.06
CA ARG A 83 10.51 -1.65 17.73
C ARG A 83 10.79 -2.34 16.38
N TYR A 84 11.93 -3.02 16.31
CA TYR A 84 12.49 -3.59 15.08
C TYR A 84 11.62 -4.69 14.46
N CYS A 85 10.96 -5.52 15.26
CA CYS A 85 10.01 -6.52 14.75
C CYS A 85 8.88 -5.85 13.94
N ASN A 86 8.37 -4.71 14.41
CA ASN A 86 7.29 -3.99 13.72
C ASN A 86 7.79 -3.35 12.43
N CYS A 87 9.07 -2.95 12.35
CA CYS A 87 9.65 -2.47 11.10
C CYS A 87 9.61 -3.57 10.02
N ILE A 88 10.05 -4.79 10.34
CA ILE A 88 10.02 -5.92 9.40
C ILE A 88 8.58 -6.27 8.96
N LEU A 89 7.62 -6.23 9.89
CA LEU A 89 6.21 -6.43 9.59
C LEU A 89 5.71 -5.38 8.60
N ASN A 90 5.97 -4.10 8.88
CA ASN A 90 5.57 -2.99 8.02
C ASN A 90 6.23 -3.05 6.63
N PHE A 91 7.51 -3.40 6.53
CA PHE A 91 8.19 -3.54 5.23
C PHE A 91 7.56 -4.65 4.39
N THR A 92 7.29 -5.81 4.99
CA THR A 92 6.64 -6.93 4.30
C THR A 92 5.23 -6.55 3.85
N GLN A 93 4.47 -5.88 4.72
CA GLN A 93 3.14 -5.39 4.40
C GLN A 93 3.18 -4.31 3.31
N ALA A 94 4.19 -3.45 3.29
CA ALA A 94 4.37 -2.46 2.22
C ALA A 94 4.52 -3.14 0.85
N PHE A 95 5.27 -4.23 0.75
CA PHE A 95 5.32 -5.04 -0.48
C PHE A 95 3.94 -5.61 -0.85
N GLU A 96 3.23 -6.22 0.09
CA GLU A 96 1.90 -6.79 -0.14
C GLU A 96 0.90 -5.74 -0.65
N ILE A 97 0.88 -4.57 -0.01
CA ILE A 97 0.04 -3.44 -0.41
C ILE A 97 0.47 -2.88 -1.77
N PHE A 98 1.78 -2.77 -2.04
CA PHE A 98 2.27 -2.33 -3.34
C PHE A 98 1.85 -3.29 -4.46
N PHE A 99 2.00 -4.61 -4.28
CA PHE A 99 1.57 -5.60 -5.27
C PHE A 99 0.07 -5.52 -5.52
N SER A 100 -0.74 -5.41 -4.46
CA SER A 100 -2.18 -5.23 -4.57
C SER A 100 -2.54 -3.95 -5.33
N ASN A 101 -1.88 -2.84 -5.00
CA ASN A 101 -2.09 -1.56 -5.68
C ASN A 101 -1.69 -1.63 -7.17
N PHE A 102 -0.59 -2.31 -7.50
CA PHE A 102 -0.19 -2.54 -8.88
C PHE A 102 -1.25 -3.32 -9.67
N LEU A 103 -1.84 -4.37 -9.07
CA LEU A 103 -2.92 -5.13 -9.69
C LEU A 103 -4.16 -4.26 -9.91
N LYS A 104 -4.59 -3.49 -8.91
CA LYS A 104 -5.71 -2.53 -9.07
C LYS A 104 -5.45 -1.51 -10.17
N ALA A 105 -4.26 -0.91 -10.19
CA ALA A 105 -3.91 0.10 -11.20
C ALA A 105 -4.00 -0.48 -12.62
N ASN A 106 -3.44 -1.66 -12.85
CA ASN A 106 -3.33 -2.23 -14.20
C ASN A 106 -4.52 -3.08 -14.66
N LEU A 107 -5.40 -3.50 -13.74
CA LEU A 107 -6.57 -4.35 -14.05
C LEU A 107 -7.90 -3.65 -13.80
N LEU A 108 -7.93 -2.56 -13.03
CA LEU A 108 -9.15 -1.81 -12.72
C LEU A 108 -9.04 -0.36 -13.19
N PHE A 109 -8.08 0.40 -12.67
CA PHE A 109 -8.12 1.86 -12.81
C PHE A 109 -7.73 2.35 -14.22
N LYS A 110 -6.63 1.86 -14.78
CA LYS A 110 -6.24 2.21 -16.16
C LYS A 110 -7.27 1.75 -17.21
N PRO A 111 -7.81 0.51 -17.15
CA PRO A 111 -8.84 0.09 -18.10
C PRO A 111 -10.16 0.87 -17.93
N PHE A 112 -10.56 1.13 -16.69
CA PHE A 112 -11.74 1.97 -16.41
C PHE A 112 -11.61 3.41 -16.93
N ALA A 113 -10.40 3.97 -16.96
CA ALA A 113 -10.20 5.30 -17.51
C ALA A 113 -10.58 5.40 -18.99
N GLN A 114 -10.49 4.28 -19.72
CA GLN A 114 -10.83 4.17 -21.14
C GLN A 114 -12.33 3.91 -21.35
N ASP A 115 -12.93 2.94 -20.63
CA ASP A 115 -14.32 2.53 -20.86
C ASP A 115 -15.38 3.27 -20.01
N ARG A 116 -14.98 3.79 -18.84
CA ARG A 116 -15.79 4.49 -17.84
C ARG A 116 -17.06 3.75 -17.40
N ASP A 117 -17.08 2.42 -17.48
CA ASP A 117 -18.21 1.61 -17.02
C ASP A 117 -18.13 1.37 -15.50
N ILE A 118 -18.89 2.15 -14.73
CA ILE A 118 -18.91 2.07 -13.27
C ILE A 118 -19.48 0.73 -12.78
N THR A 119 -20.49 0.20 -13.46
CA THR A 119 -21.09 -1.10 -13.08
C THR A 119 -20.05 -2.19 -13.24
N LYS A 120 -19.34 -2.19 -14.37
CA LYS A 120 -18.28 -3.14 -14.63
C LYS A 120 -17.09 -2.94 -13.70
N LEU A 121 -16.74 -1.71 -13.36
CA LEU A 121 -15.69 -1.42 -12.38
C LEU A 121 -15.99 -2.11 -11.05
N ASN A 122 -17.22 -1.98 -10.55
CA ASN A 122 -17.62 -2.60 -9.30
C ASN A 122 -17.60 -4.14 -9.36
N GLU A 123 -18.04 -4.72 -10.48
CA GLU A 123 -18.01 -6.16 -10.72
C GLU A 123 -16.56 -6.70 -10.71
N VAL A 124 -15.67 -6.09 -11.50
CA VAL A 124 -14.28 -6.53 -11.62
C VAL A 124 -13.49 -6.24 -10.33
N ALA A 125 -13.78 -5.13 -9.63
CA ALA A 125 -13.19 -4.84 -8.33
C ALA A 125 -13.58 -5.89 -7.28
N LYS A 126 -14.84 -6.31 -7.24
CA LYS A 126 -15.30 -7.40 -6.38
C LYS A 126 -14.64 -8.73 -6.76
N LEU A 127 -14.56 -9.05 -8.04
CA LEU A 127 -13.89 -10.26 -8.53
C LEU A 127 -12.40 -10.28 -8.10
N LEU A 128 -11.69 -9.17 -8.29
CA LEU A 128 -10.30 -9.03 -7.86
C LEU A 128 -10.17 -9.26 -6.35
N TYR A 129 -10.98 -8.55 -5.56
CA TYR A 129 -10.97 -8.67 -4.10
C TYR A 129 -11.25 -10.11 -3.64
N ASP A 130 -12.34 -10.72 -4.11
CA ASP A 130 -12.71 -12.09 -3.71
C ASP A 130 -11.63 -13.10 -4.08
N THR A 131 -10.93 -12.88 -5.20
CA THR A 131 -9.84 -13.73 -5.67
C THR A 131 -8.56 -13.57 -4.84
N THR A 132 -8.25 -12.34 -4.38
CA THR A 132 -6.96 -12.03 -3.75
C THR A 132 -7.01 -11.79 -2.25
N LYS A 133 -8.18 -11.76 -1.61
CA LYS A 133 -8.32 -11.40 -0.17
C LYS A 133 -7.50 -12.26 0.80
N GLU A 134 -7.26 -13.53 0.46
CA GLU A 134 -6.44 -14.45 1.27
C GLU A 134 -4.96 -14.47 0.87
N TYR A 135 -4.57 -13.70 -0.15
CA TYR A 135 -3.21 -13.70 -0.67
C TYR A 135 -2.34 -12.74 0.12
N THR A 136 -1.21 -13.27 0.58
CA THR A 136 -0.14 -12.52 1.26
C THR A 136 1.08 -12.43 0.37
N TYR A 137 2.25 -12.12 0.93
CA TYR A 137 3.47 -11.81 0.20
C TYR A 137 3.78 -12.74 -0.98
N LYS A 138 3.94 -14.06 -0.76
CA LYS A 138 4.40 -14.97 -1.82
C LYS A 138 3.40 -15.07 -2.99
N PRO A 139 2.10 -15.36 -2.75
CA PRO A 139 1.07 -15.31 -3.79
C PRO A 139 1.01 -13.97 -4.53
N LEU A 140 0.98 -12.84 -3.80
CA LEU A 140 0.88 -11.50 -4.41
C LEU A 140 2.12 -11.15 -5.23
N ARG A 141 3.32 -11.48 -4.73
CA ARG A 141 4.58 -11.30 -5.44
C ARG A 141 4.56 -12.07 -6.77
N ASN A 142 4.12 -13.32 -6.76
CA ASN A 142 4.04 -14.12 -7.98
C ASN A 142 3.04 -13.52 -8.99
N LEU A 143 1.86 -13.07 -8.54
CA LEU A 143 0.91 -12.38 -9.42
C LEU A 143 1.50 -11.09 -10.00
N PHE A 144 2.18 -10.29 -9.17
CA PHE A 144 2.88 -9.10 -9.60
C PHE A 144 3.90 -9.40 -10.70
N PHE A 145 4.81 -10.36 -10.48
CA PHE A 145 5.81 -10.73 -11.48
C PHE A 145 5.18 -11.21 -12.78
N ASN A 146 4.26 -12.18 -12.71
CA ASN A 146 3.62 -12.71 -13.91
C ASN A 146 2.92 -11.58 -14.67
N ARG A 147 2.25 -10.67 -13.96
CA ARG A 147 1.59 -9.54 -14.61
C ARG A 147 2.61 -8.57 -15.22
N VAL A 148 3.68 -8.17 -14.53
CA VAL A 148 4.71 -7.27 -15.10
C VAL A 148 5.36 -7.88 -16.35
N LEU A 149 5.71 -9.16 -16.30
CA LEU A 149 6.44 -9.84 -17.37
C LEU A 149 5.58 -10.17 -18.60
N THR A 150 4.26 -10.23 -18.44
CA THR A 150 3.30 -10.55 -19.52
C THR A 150 2.35 -9.40 -19.83
N ALA A 151 2.52 -8.24 -19.20
CA ALA A 151 1.56 -7.15 -19.27
C ALA A 151 1.44 -6.60 -20.68
N GLN A 152 0.27 -6.83 -21.26
CA GLN A 152 -0.29 -5.96 -22.29
C GLN A 152 -1.16 -4.91 -21.61
N GLU A 153 -1.12 -3.68 -22.11
CA GLU A 153 -2.08 -2.64 -21.71
C GLU A 153 -3.49 -3.12 -22.06
N LEU A 154 -4.41 -2.98 -21.11
CA LEU A 154 -5.80 -3.38 -21.32
C LEU A 154 -6.61 -2.16 -21.71
N THR A 155 -7.48 -2.33 -22.70
CA THR A 155 -8.31 -1.24 -23.21
C THR A 155 -9.71 -1.22 -22.60
N SER A 156 -10.07 -2.27 -21.86
CA SER A 156 -11.38 -2.40 -21.21
C SER A 156 -11.31 -3.25 -19.94
N LEU A 157 -12.27 -3.07 -19.05
CA LEU A 157 -12.44 -3.89 -17.85
C LEU A 157 -12.79 -5.35 -18.18
N ASN A 158 -13.38 -5.63 -19.35
CA ASN A 158 -13.68 -7.00 -19.79
C ASN A 158 -12.41 -7.84 -20.00
N GLU A 159 -11.33 -7.24 -20.49
CA GLU A 159 -10.05 -7.93 -20.70
C GLU A 159 -9.38 -8.33 -19.37
N ALA A 160 -9.70 -7.64 -18.28
CA ALA A 160 -9.14 -7.95 -16.96
C ALA A 160 -9.73 -9.23 -16.34
N ILE A 161 -10.98 -9.58 -16.66
CA ILE A 161 -11.67 -10.75 -16.10
C ILE A 161 -10.92 -12.07 -16.32
N PRO A 162 -10.58 -12.47 -17.56
CA PRO A 162 -9.88 -13.74 -17.78
C PRO A 162 -8.50 -13.76 -17.10
N ILE A 163 -7.84 -12.61 -16.97
CA ILE A 163 -6.57 -12.48 -16.26
C ILE A 163 -6.76 -12.79 -14.77
N ILE A 164 -7.76 -12.16 -14.13
CA ILE A 164 -8.06 -12.36 -12.71
C ILE A 164 -8.48 -13.81 -12.44
N GLN A 165 -9.30 -14.40 -13.32
CA GLN A 165 -9.73 -15.80 -13.20
C GLN A 165 -8.53 -16.78 -13.21
N ASN A 166 -7.45 -16.45 -13.93
CA ASN A 166 -6.24 -17.25 -13.97
C ASN A 166 -5.30 -17.08 -12.75
N PHE A 167 -5.64 -16.21 -11.79
CA PHE A 167 -4.78 -15.97 -10.61
C PHE A 167 -4.61 -17.20 -9.72
N THR A 168 -5.57 -18.12 -9.71
CA THR A 168 -5.48 -19.37 -8.94
C THR A 168 -4.27 -20.21 -9.36
N THR A 169 -3.90 -20.18 -10.65
CA THR A 169 -2.71 -20.79 -11.22
C THR A 169 -1.48 -19.92 -11.01
N LEU A 170 -1.56 -18.64 -11.38
CA LEU A 170 -0.41 -17.73 -11.40
C LEU A 170 0.15 -17.46 -9.99
N ARG A 171 -0.68 -17.48 -8.95
CA ARG A 171 -0.23 -17.29 -7.55
C ARG A 171 0.81 -18.32 -7.11
N ARG A 172 0.79 -19.52 -7.71
CA ARG A 172 1.71 -20.63 -7.40
C ARG A 172 2.93 -20.67 -8.30
N THR A 173 2.96 -19.85 -9.36
CA THR A 173 3.98 -19.90 -10.40
C THR A 173 4.98 -18.77 -10.16
N PRO A 174 6.16 -19.05 -9.58
CA PRO A 174 7.20 -18.03 -9.44
C PRO A 174 7.75 -17.63 -10.82
N PRO A 175 8.26 -16.39 -10.98
CA PRO A 175 8.93 -15.99 -12.20
C PRO A 175 10.21 -16.80 -12.43
N THR A 176 10.43 -17.24 -13.67
CA THR A 176 11.72 -17.81 -14.08
C THR A 176 12.76 -16.72 -14.23
N ASP A 177 14.05 -17.07 -14.05
CA ASP A 177 15.14 -16.11 -14.26
C ASP A 177 15.26 -15.72 -15.73
N GLU A 178 14.98 -16.65 -16.64
CA GLU A 178 14.91 -16.42 -18.07
C GLU A 178 13.87 -15.34 -18.41
N ALA A 179 12.67 -15.42 -17.84
CA ALA A 179 11.62 -14.44 -18.11
C ALA A 179 12.00 -13.02 -17.63
N ILE A 180 12.65 -12.91 -16.47
CA ILE A 180 13.17 -11.63 -15.97
C ILE A 180 14.30 -11.12 -16.87
N ASN A 181 15.21 -12.00 -17.29
CA ASN A 181 16.36 -11.63 -18.12
C ASN A 181 15.97 -11.14 -19.52
N LEU A 182 14.87 -11.66 -20.06
CA LEU A 182 14.29 -11.23 -21.34
C LEU A 182 13.48 -9.93 -21.25
N TYR A 183 13.26 -9.37 -20.05
CA TYR A 183 12.51 -8.13 -19.91
C TYR A 183 13.27 -6.95 -20.56
N PRO A 184 12.62 -6.17 -21.44
CA PRO A 184 13.31 -5.20 -22.31
C PRO A 184 13.90 -4.01 -21.55
N ASP A 185 13.21 -3.50 -20.53
CA ASP A 185 13.70 -2.37 -19.75
C ASP A 185 14.75 -2.84 -18.74
N SER A 186 16.00 -2.42 -18.94
CA SER A 186 17.14 -2.78 -18.09
C SER A 186 17.00 -2.32 -16.64
N LYS A 187 16.37 -1.17 -16.39
CA LYS A 187 16.19 -0.64 -15.02
C LYS A 187 15.16 -1.47 -14.28
N ILE A 188 14.01 -1.73 -14.91
CA ILE A 188 12.97 -2.57 -14.32
C ILE A 188 13.51 -3.98 -14.08
N LYS A 189 14.22 -4.56 -15.05
CA LYS A 189 14.85 -5.88 -14.93
C LYS A 189 15.73 -6.00 -13.68
N GLU A 190 16.63 -5.05 -13.45
CA GLU A 190 17.52 -5.11 -12.28
C GLU A 190 16.74 -5.00 -10.95
N ILE A 191 15.68 -4.19 -10.91
CA ILE A 191 14.83 -4.10 -9.72
C ILE A 191 14.02 -5.39 -9.52
N LEU A 192 13.53 -6.01 -10.59
CA LEU A 192 12.83 -7.30 -10.54
C LEU A 192 13.74 -8.41 -10.03
N LYS A 193 15.03 -8.42 -10.41
CA LYS A 193 16.02 -9.35 -9.83
C LYS A 193 16.20 -9.13 -8.33
N ARG A 194 16.35 -7.89 -7.90
CA ARG A 194 16.45 -7.53 -6.47
C ARG A 194 15.21 -7.97 -5.69
N LEU A 195 14.02 -7.73 -6.24
CA LEU A 195 12.77 -8.18 -5.63
C LEU A 195 12.69 -9.72 -5.54
N LYS A 196 13.16 -10.44 -6.56
CA LYS A 196 13.17 -11.90 -6.55
C LYS A 196 14.10 -12.45 -5.48
N SER A 197 15.27 -11.82 -5.29
CA SER A 197 16.25 -12.19 -4.27
C SER A 197 15.94 -11.70 -2.86
N SER A 198 14.91 -10.86 -2.69
CA SER A 198 14.58 -10.28 -1.38
C SER A 198 14.17 -11.34 -0.37
N GLU A 199 14.77 -11.29 0.82
CA GLU A 199 14.51 -12.20 1.94
C GLU A 199 13.50 -11.63 2.96
N ILE A 200 12.87 -10.48 2.67
CA ILE A 200 12.04 -9.77 3.64
C ILE A 200 10.89 -10.65 4.19
N ALA A 201 10.30 -11.51 3.36
CA ALA A 201 9.25 -12.43 3.78
C ALA A 201 9.78 -13.57 4.66
N GLU A 202 10.99 -14.06 4.38
CA GLU A 202 11.69 -15.04 5.19
C GLU A 202 12.03 -14.46 6.56
N ILE A 203 12.52 -13.21 6.63
CA ILE A 203 12.78 -12.50 7.90
C ILE A 203 11.46 -12.31 8.66
N ARG A 204 10.39 -11.86 8.00
CA ARG A 204 9.05 -11.73 8.61
C ARG A 204 8.55 -13.04 9.21
N ASN A 205 8.75 -14.15 8.52
CA ASN A 205 8.36 -15.46 9.02
C ASN A 205 9.16 -15.84 10.27
N LYS A 206 10.46 -15.50 10.35
CA LYS A 206 11.27 -15.71 11.57
C LYS A 206 10.79 -14.83 12.74
N VAL A 207 10.36 -13.60 12.47
CA VAL A 207 9.82 -12.67 13.47
C VAL A 207 8.47 -13.18 14.02
N VAL A 208 7.57 -13.64 13.14
CA VAL A 208 6.20 -14.05 13.52
C VAL A 208 6.13 -15.48 14.06
N HIS A 209 6.95 -16.40 13.55
CA HIS A 209 6.88 -17.83 13.89
C HIS A 209 8.04 -18.28 14.80
N LYS A 210 7.96 -19.56 15.22
CA LYS A 210 8.82 -20.46 16.02
C LYS A 210 10.09 -19.96 16.75
N SER A 211 10.79 -18.95 16.25
CA SER A 211 12.01 -18.41 16.86
C SER A 211 11.82 -17.09 17.60
N ALA A 212 10.63 -16.44 17.48
CA ALA A 212 10.36 -15.10 18.01
C ALA A 212 11.54 -14.15 17.76
N TYR A 213 12.05 -14.23 16.52
CA TYR A 213 13.32 -13.62 16.16
C TYR A 213 13.26 -12.10 16.39
N ARG A 214 14.34 -11.55 16.93
CA ARG A 214 14.47 -10.12 17.24
C ARG A 214 15.52 -9.54 16.29
N PRO A 215 15.10 -8.85 15.22
CA PRO A 215 16.04 -8.24 14.29
C PRO A 215 16.92 -7.21 14.99
N THR A 216 18.14 -7.06 14.51
CA THR A 216 19.07 -6.00 14.88
C THR A 216 18.74 -4.70 14.16
N LEU A 217 19.33 -3.59 14.61
CA LEU A 217 19.22 -2.31 13.89
C LEU A 217 19.79 -2.41 12.47
N GLU A 218 20.92 -3.09 12.30
CA GLU A 218 21.60 -3.25 10.99
C GLU A 218 20.70 -3.99 9.99
N GLU A 219 20.01 -5.05 10.43
CA GLU A 219 19.06 -5.77 9.58
C GLU A 219 17.85 -4.91 9.21
N VAL A 220 17.35 -4.11 10.16
CA VAL A 220 16.25 -3.18 9.89
C VAL A 220 16.68 -2.09 8.91
N GLU A 221 17.90 -1.57 9.01
CA GLU A 221 18.41 -0.55 8.10
C GLU A 221 18.65 -1.10 6.68
N SER A 222 19.17 -2.32 6.60
CA SER A 222 19.29 -3.05 5.33
C SER A 222 17.92 -3.27 4.68
N ALA A 223 16.96 -3.81 5.44
CA ALA A 223 15.59 -4.05 4.97
C ALA A 223 14.87 -2.75 4.59
N PHE A 224 15.06 -1.67 5.34
CA PHE A 224 14.50 -0.36 5.05
C PHE A 224 15.00 0.18 3.70
N LYS A 225 16.32 0.14 3.49
CA LYS A 225 16.94 0.58 2.26
C LYS A 225 16.48 -0.26 1.08
N GLU A 226 16.50 -1.58 1.21
CA GLU A 226 16.02 -2.51 0.18
C GLU A 226 14.57 -2.25 -0.19
N THR A 227 13.69 -2.14 0.81
CA THR A 227 12.25 -1.90 0.60
C THR A 227 12.00 -0.59 -0.13
N LYS A 228 12.64 0.50 0.30
CA LYS A 228 12.51 1.81 -0.37
C LYS A 228 13.02 1.76 -1.80
N ASP A 229 14.23 1.24 -2.00
CA ASP A 229 14.85 1.18 -3.32
C ASP A 229 13.99 0.39 -4.31
N ILE A 230 13.42 -0.74 -3.88
CA ILE A 230 12.59 -1.58 -4.76
C ILE A 230 11.24 -0.91 -4.99
N LEU A 231 10.49 -0.58 -3.93
CA LEU A 231 9.11 -0.14 -4.06
C LEU A 231 8.99 1.25 -4.69
N TYR A 232 9.85 2.20 -4.34
CA TYR A 232 9.79 3.54 -4.93
C TYR A 232 10.20 3.52 -6.40
N SER A 233 11.23 2.72 -6.74
CA SER A 233 11.66 2.60 -8.14
C SER A 233 10.61 1.90 -8.99
N LEU A 234 10.01 0.80 -8.52
CA LEU A 234 8.92 0.13 -9.23
C LEU A 234 7.67 1.02 -9.32
N GLY A 235 7.30 1.73 -8.26
CA GLY A 235 6.17 2.67 -8.27
C GLY A 235 6.35 3.78 -9.29
N HIS A 236 7.56 4.31 -9.41
CA HIS A 236 7.91 5.30 -10.42
C HIS A 236 7.88 4.72 -11.85
N LEU A 237 8.61 3.63 -12.10
CA LEU A 237 8.82 3.05 -13.43
C LEU A 237 7.58 2.36 -13.99
N LEU A 238 6.72 1.81 -13.13
CA LEU A 238 5.46 1.15 -13.54
C LEU A 238 4.24 2.08 -13.46
N HIS A 239 4.46 3.37 -13.14
CA HIS A 239 3.42 4.38 -12.98
C HIS A 239 2.32 3.99 -11.96
N VAL A 240 2.73 3.38 -10.84
CA VAL A 240 1.84 3.02 -9.72
C VAL A 240 2.15 3.95 -8.55
N ARG A 241 1.58 5.16 -8.63
CA ARG A 241 1.86 6.24 -7.67
C ARG A 241 0.76 6.52 -6.67
N TYR A 242 -0.47 6.07 -6.92
CA TYR A 242 -1.62 6.34 -6.05
C TYR A 242 -2.58 5.15 -6.03
N ASP A 243 -3.22 4.91 -4.87
CA ASP A 243 -4.31 3.94 -4.69
C ASP A 243 -5.68 4.66 -4.85
N ASN A 244 -5.83 5.40 -5.95
CA ASN A 244 -7.05 6.13 -6.25
C ASN A 244 -7.31 6.21 -7.75
N VAL A 245 -8.51 5.79 -8.17
CA VAL A 245 -8.96 5.83 -9.57
C VAL A 245 -8.86 7.23 -10.19
N HIS A 246 -9.10 8.31 -9.41
CA HIS A 246 -9.05 9.68 -9.93
C HIS A 246 -7.69 10.04 -10.53
N TRP A 247 -6.60 9.50 -10.00
CA TRP A 247 -5.27 9.73 -10.56
C TRP A 247 -5.16 9.21 -12.00
N TYR A 248 -5.77 8.06 -12.27
CA TYR A 248 -5.70 7.40 -13.57
C TYR A 248 -6.76 7.93 -14.56
N LEU A 249 -7.71 8.75 -14.10
CA LEU A 249 -8.65 9.47 -14.98
C LEU A 249 -8.07 10.76 -15.56
N MET A 250 -6.95 11.26 -15.02
CA MET A 250 -6.31 12.51 -15.42
C MET A 250 -5.13 12.32 -16.39
N ILE A 251 -4.77 11.07 -16.69
CA ILE A 251 -3.70 10.66 -17.62
C ILE A 251 -4.36 10.07 -18.85
#